data_AF-A0A0M9EHT8-F1
#
_entry.id   AF-A0A0M9EHT8-F1
#
_cell.length_a   1.000
_cell.length_b   1.000
_cell.length_c   1.000
_cell.angle_alpha   90.00
_cell.angle_beta   90.00
_cell.angle_gamma   90.00
#
_symmetry.space_group_name_H-M   'P 1'
#
loop_
_entity.id
_entity.type
_entity.pdbx_description
1 polymer ?
#
loop_
_entity_poly.entity_id
_entity_poly.type
_entity_poly.pdbx_seq_one_letter_code
_entity_poly.pdbx_strand_id
1 'polypeptide(L)'
;MSAEKKSEPGRNRTMLVRFLLVVLLLSILPMLSVLASTYIASLAGCTLHEGAVNECTIAGLDFGPTLADMFVSGWFFLVTAPVAAAALLGLILMGLIRFGRWVIARWAL
;
A
#
# COMPACT_ATOMS: atom_id res chain seq x y z
N MET A 1 -2.73 -12.21 -40.04
CA MET A 1 -2.02 -12.71 -38.84
C MET A 1 -2.52 -11.88 -37.66
N SER A 2 -3.71 -12.21 -37.17
CA SER A 2 -4.43 -11.45 -36.13
C SER A 2 -4.68 -12.40 -34.97
N ALA A 3 -3.86 -12.29 -33.93
CA ALA A 3 -4.09 -13.01 -32.68
C ALA A 3 -5.18 -12.26 -31.89
N GLU A 4 -6.44 -12.65 -32.08
CA GLU A 4 -7.50 -12.27 -31.15
C GLU A 4 -7.21 -12.91 -29.78
N LYS A 5 -6.72 -12.09 -28.84
CA LYS A 5 -6.74 -12.45 -27.42
C LYS A 5 -8.20 -12.52 -26.98
N LYS A 6 -8.75 -13.74 -26.99
CA LYS A 6 -10.04 -14.06 -26.39
C LYS A 6 -9.99 -13.68 -24.90
N SER A 7 -10.56 -12.53 -24.56
CA SER A 7 -10.74 -12.08 -23.19
C SER A 7 -11.72 -13.03 -22.51
N GLU A 8 -11.23 -14.02 -21.76
CA GLU A 8 -12.07 -14.87 -20.91
C GLU A 8 -12.76 -13.98 -19.86
N PRO A 9 -14.08 -13.73 -19.98
CA PRO A 9 -14.75 -12.64 -19.26
C PRO A 9 -14.86 -12.85 -17.73
N GLY A 10 -14.53 -14.05 -17.23
CA GLY A 10 -14.50 -14.40 -15.80
C GLY A 10 -13.10 -14.46 -15.16
N ARG A 11 -12.07 -14.93 -15.90
CA ARG A 11 -10.69 -15.14 -15.38
C ARG A 11 -9.99 -13.83 -15.05
N ASN A 12 -10.18 -12.82 -15.91
CA ASN A 12 -9.48 -11.55 -15.82
C ASN A 12 -9.92 -10.71 -14.61
N ARG A 13 -11.19 -10.82 -14.18
CA ARG A 13 -11.71 -10.05 -13.03
C ARG A 13 -11.06 -10.48 -11.72
N THR A 14 -10.91 -11.79 -11.48
CA THR A 14 -10.28 -12.29 -10.26
C THR A 14 -8.78 -11.97 -10.24
N MET A 15 -8.11 -12.03 -11.39
CA MET A 15 -6.71 -11.60 -11.50
C MET A 15 -6.56 -10.09 -11.28
N LEU A 16 -7.46 -9.27 -11.82
CA LEU A 16 -7.45 -7.82 -11.61
C LEU A 16 -7.66 -7.46 -10.13
N VAL A 17 -8.60 -8.10 -9.44
CA VAL A 17 -8.82 -7.87 -8.00
C VAL A 17 -7.58 -8.27 -7.20
N ARG A 18 -6.99 -9.44 -7.48
CA ARG A 18 -5.73 -9.88 -6.83
C ARG A 18 -4.61 -8.88 -7.06
N PHE A 19 -4.46 -8.39 -8.29
CA PHE A 19 -3.45 -7.39 -8.63
C PHE A 19 -3.67 -6.09 -7.84
N LEU A 20 -4.90 -5.56 -7.80
CA LEU A 20 -5.23 -4.35 -7.03
C LEU A 20 -4.98 -4.52 -5.53
N LEU A 21 -5.23 -5.70 -4.97
CA LEU A 21 -4.93 -5.99 -3.56
C LEU A 21 -3.42 -6.00 -3.29
N VAL A 22 -2.62 -6.58 -4.19
CA VAL A 22 -1.14 -6.57 -4.07
C VAL A 22 -0.62 -5.13 -4.16
N VAL A 23 -1.10 -4.35 -5.12
CA VAL A 23 -0.75 -2.92 -5.24
C VAL A 23 -1.10 -2.17 -3.96
N LEU A 24 -2.30 -2.40 -3.41
CA LEU A 24 -2.70 -1.78 -2.16
C LEU A 24 -1.77 -2.11 -1.00
N LEU A 25 -1.41 -3.39 -0.87
CA LEU A 25 -0.51 -3.86 0.18
C LEU A 25 0.86 -3.20 0.05
N LEU A 26 1.43 -3.19 -1.15
CA LEU A 26 2.71 -2.56 -1.46
C LEU A 26 2.69 -1.05 -1.23
N SER A 27 1.58 -0.37 -1.48
CA SER A 27 1.47 1.06 -1.23
C SER A 27 1.50 1.43 0.25
N ILE A 28 1.12 0.50 1.15
CA ILE A 28 1.08 0.71 2.61
C ILE A 28 2.45 0.41 3.26
N LEU A 29 3.31 -0.39 2.62
CA LEU A 29 4.66 -0.71 3.10
C LEU A 29 5.51 0.50 3.53
N PRO A 30 5.64 1.60 2.74
CA PRO A 30 6.44 2.74 3.16
C PRO A 30 5.90 3.38 4.45
N MET A 31 4.57 3.41 4.63
CA MET A 31 3.95 3.92 5.86
C MET A 31 4.30 3.04 7.07
N LEU A 32 4.27 1.71 6.90
CA LEU A 32 4.65 0.77 7.96
C LEU A 32 6.13 0.90 8.34
N SER A 33 7.00 1.15 7.36
CA SER A 33 8.43 1.39 7.58
C SER A 33 8.67 2.63 8.47
N VAL A 34 8.01 3.75 8.16
CA VAL A 34 8.08 4.99 8.95
C VAL A 34 7.54 4.79 10.36
N LEU A 35 6.41 4.08 10.51
CA LEU A 35 5.85 3.80 11.83
C LEU A 35 6.79 2.94 12.67
N ALA A 36 7.42 1.93 12.05
CA ALA A 36 8.39 1.08 12.72
C ALA A 36 9.62 1.87 13.18
N SER A 37 10.22 2.71 12.31
CA SER A 37 11.38 3.52 12.69
C SER A 37 11.06 4.52 13.80
N THR A 38 9.89 5.17 13.71
CA THR A 38 9.41 6.11 14.73
C THR A 38 9.18 5.43 16.07
N TYR A 39 8.61 4.22 16.06
CA TYR A 39 8.38 3.45 17.27
C TYR A 39 9.68 2.96 17.92
N ILE A 40 10.66 2.53 17.12
CA ILE A 40 11.97 2.13 17.64
C ILE A 40 12.71 3.34 18.23
N ALA A 41 12.68 4.49 17.54
CA ALA A 41 13.30 5.73 18.02
C ALA A 41 12.70 6.19 19.36
N SER A 42 11.38 6.11 19.51
CA SER A 42 10.70 6.52 20.75
C SER A 42 11.04 5.63 21.94
N LEU A 43 11.22 4.32 21.71
CA LEU A 43 11.70 3.39 22.73
C LEU A 43 13.16 3.65 23.13
N ALA A 44 13.99 4.10 22.20
CA ALA A 44 15.40 4.44 22.44
C ALA A 44 15.60 5.86 22.99
N GLY A 45 14.57 6.72 22.98
CA GLY A 45 14.68 8.13 23.36
C GLY A 45 15.40 9.00 22.33
N CYS A 46 15.53 8.53 21.08
CA CYS A 46 16.19 9.25 19.99
C CYS A 46 15.20 10.12 19.19
N THR A 47 15.70 11.22 18.61
CA THR A 47 14.93 12.06 17.69
C THR A 47 15.28 11.76 16.24
N LEU A 48 14.25 11.46 15.43
CA LEU A 48 14.38 11.30 13.98
C LEU A 48 14.19 12.65 13.27
N HIS A 49 15.04 12.90 12.27
CA HIS A 49 14.97 14.08 11.41
C HIS A 49 14.93 13.67 9.94
N GLU A 50 14.19 14.45 9.14
CA GLU A 50 14.05 14.22 7.69
C GLU A 50 15.28 14.65 6.90
N GLY A 51 16.02 15.64 7.41
CA GLY A 51 17.15 16.26 6.71
C GLY A 51 18.52 15.97 7.32
N ALA A 52 18.59 15.23 8.43
CA ALA A 52 19.83 14.95 9.13
C ALA A 52 19.78 13.57 9.81
N VAL A 53 20.88 12.84 9.72
CA VAL A 53 21.07 11.59 10.45
C VAL A 53 21.64 11.93 11.82
N ASN A 54 20.89 11.61 12.88
CA ASN A 54 21.38 11.71 14.26
C ASN A 54 21.87 10.33 14.71
N GLU A 55 22.90 10.32 15.56
CA GLU A 55 23.32 9.10 16.24
C GLU A 55 22.19 8.55 17.11
N CYS A 56 21.90 7.26 16.98
CA CYS A 56 20.93 6.58 17.83
C CYS A 56 21.49 5.23 18.25
N THR A 57 22.10 5.22 19.42
CA THR A 57 22.78 4.03 19.95
C THR A 57 21.79 3.16 20.72
N ILE A 58 21.51 1.96 20.20
CA ILE A 58 20.66 0.96 20.86
C ILE A 58 21.55 -0.25 21.19
N ALA A 59 21.62 -0.61 22.47
CA ALA A 59 22.48 -1.71 22.95
C ALA A 59 23.96 -1.60 22.53
N GLY A 60 24.47 -0.38 22.37
CA GLY A 60 25.88 -0.11 21.99
C GLY A 60 26.16 -0.11 20.49
N LEU A 61 25.14 -0.30 19.64
CA LEU A 61 25.26 -0.18 18.18
C LEU A 61 24.50 1.06 17.69
N ASP A 62 25.09 1.82 16.76
CA ASP A 62 24.44 2.96 16.14
C ASP A 62 23.47 2.51 15.03
N PHE A 63 22.18 2.69 15.29
CA PHE A 63 21.10 2.44 14.34
C PHE A 63 20.57 3.72 13.70
N GLY A 64 21.17 4.89 14.00
CA GLY A 64 20.78 6.18 13.45
C GLY A 64 20.61 6.18 11.93
N PRO A 65 21.63 5.75 11.15
CA PRO A 65 21.54 5.70 9.69
C PRO A 65 20.38 4.82 9.18
N THR A 66 20.21 3.63 9.77
CA THR A 66 19.16 2.68 9.35
C THR A 66 17.76 3.21 9.65
N LEU A 67 17.54 3.81 10.82
CA LEU A 67 16.24 4.40 11.15
C LEU A 67 15.95 5.63 10.28
N ALA A 68 16.97 6.42 9.94
CA ALA A 68 16.84 7.54 9.04
C ALA A 68 16.41 7.09 7.63
N ASP A 69 17.05 6.06 7.06
CA ASP A 69 16.66 5.50 5.76
C ASP A 69 15.21 4.98 5.77
N MET A 70 14.82 4.28 6.85
CA MET A 70 13.44 3.83 7.03
C MET A 70 12.46 5.01 7.14
N PHE A 71 12.83 6.10 7.79
CA PHE A 71 11.99 7.29 7.92
C PHE A 71 11.85 8.04 6.59
N VAL A 72 12.94 8.20 5.84
CA VAL A 72 12.93 8.83 4.50
C VAL A 72 12.13 7.99 3.49
N SER A 73 11.98 6.67 3.72
CA SER A 73 11.06 5.86 2.91
C SER A 73 9.60 6.35 2.93
N GLY A 74 9.23 7.18 3.91
CA GLY A 74 7.95 7.90 3.95
C GLY A 74 7.72 8.82 2.76
N TRP A 75 8.77 9.33 2.11
CA TRP A 75 8.62 10.13 0.90
C TRP A 75 7.98 9.35 -0.25
N PHE A 76 8.21 8.02 -0.32
CA PHE A 76 7.53 7.17 -1.29
C PHE A 76 6.01 7.15 -1.07
N PHE A 77 5.54 7.41 0.16
CA PHE A 77 4.11 7.51 0.45
C PHE A 77 3.43 8.61 -0.38
N LEU A 78 4.11 9.70 -0.71
CA LEU A 78 3.55 10.76 -1.56
C LEU A 78 3.16 10.23 -2.95
N VAL A 79 3.90 9.25 -3.46
CA VAL A 79 3.63 8.60 -4.75
C VAL A 79 2.71 7.40 -4.57
N THR A 80 2.89 6.59 -3.53
CA THR A 80 2.10 5.37 -3.33
C THR A 80 0.69 5.66 -2.81
N ALA A 81 0.45 6.78 -2.14
CA ALA A 81 -0.86 7.20 -1.64
C ALA A 81 -1.90 7.41 -2.76
N PRO A 82 -1.64 8.20 -3.83
CA PRO A 82 -2.61 8.33 -4.94
C PRO A 82 -2.83 7.00 -5.66
N VAL A 83 -1.80 6.15 -5.76
CA VAL A 83 -1.93 4.79 -6.33
C VAL A 83 -2.83 3.91 -5.46
N ALA A 84 -2.67 3.95 -4.14
CA ALA A 84 -3.52 3.23 -3.19
C ALA A 84 -4.97 3.72 -3.27
N ALA A 85 -5.17 5.04 -3.33
CA ALA A 85 -6.49 5.64 -3.45
C ALA A 85 -7.20 5.20 -4.73
N ALA A 86 -6.48 5.20 -5.87
CA ALA A 86 -7.02 4.73 -7.14
C ALA A 86 -7.36 3.23 -7.09
N ALA A 87 -6.50 2.40 -6.47
CA ALA A 87 -6.76 0.98 -6.31
C ALA A 87 -8.00 0.70 -5.42
N LEU A 88 -8.13 1.40 -4.29
CA LEU A 88 -9.31 1.33 -3.43
C LEU A 88 -10.58 1.74 -4.16
N LEU A 89 -10.54 2.86 -4.88
CA LEU A 89 -11.68 3.36 -5.64
C LEU A 89 -12.13 2.32 -6.67
N GLY A 90 -11.19 1.71 -7.41
CA GLY A 90 -11.48 0.64 -8.36
C GLY A 90 -12.14 -0.58 -7.71
N LEU A 91 -11.66 -1.01 -6.53
CA LEU A 91 -12.25 -2.11 -5.76
C LEU A 91 -13.66 -1.78 -5.28
N ILE A 92 -13.88 -0.56 -4.74
CA ILE A 92 -15.17 -0.10 -4.25
C ILE A 92 -16.19 -0.05 -5.39
N LEU A 93 -15.85 0.57 -6.53
CA LEU A 93 -16.73 0.66 -7.70
C LEU A 93 -17.11 -0.73 -8.22
N MET A 94 -16.14 -1.64 -8.34
CA MET A 94 -16.43 -3.02 -8.76
C MET A 94 -17.34 -3.75 -7.76
N GLY A 95 -17.12 -3.54 -6.46
CA GLY A 95 -17.96 -4.08 -5.38
C GLY A 95 -19.40 -3.55 -5.49
N LEU A 96 -19.55 -2.24 -5.63
CA LEU A 96 -20.86 -1.57 -5.78
C LEU A 96 -21.62 -2.05 -7.01
N ILE A 97 -20.96 -2.16 -8.18
CA ILE A 97 -21.58 -2.66 -9.40
C ILE A 97 -22.05 -4.11 -9.22
N ARG A 98 -21.22 -4.96 -8.60
CA ARG A 98 -21.60 -6.35 -8.32
C ARG A 98 -22.77 -6.43 -7.35
N PHE A 99 -22.72 -5.62 -6.29
CA PHE A 99 -23.77 -5.57 -5.28
C PHE A 99 -25.08 -5.08 -5.88
N GLY A 100 -25.08 -3.98 -6.64
CA GLY A 100 -26.27 -3.45 -7.30
C GLY A 100 -26.90 -4.47 -8.26
N ARG A 101 -26.09 -5.18 -9.05
CA ARG A 101 -26.59 -6.27 -9.92
C ARG A 101 -27.21 -7.41 -9.13
N TRP A 102 -26.59 -7.81 -8.01
CA TRP A 102 -27.12 -8.85 -7.14
C TRP A 102 -28.44 -8.43 -6.49
N VAL A 103 -28.53 -7.19 -6.01
CA VAL A 103 -29.77 -6.63 -5.47
C VAL A 103 -30.85 -6.64 -6.54
N ILE A 104 -30.63 -6.03 -7.71
CA ILE A 104 -31.65 -5.97 -8.78
C ILE A 104 -32.12 -7.38 -9.20
N ALA A 105 -31.21 -8.33 -9.36
CA ALA A 105 -31.57 -9.71 -9.72
C ALA A 105 -32.42 -10.41 -8.65
N ARG A 106 -32.23 -10.06 -7.37
CA ARG A 106 -32.99 -10.61 -6.25
C ARG A 106 -34.39 -9.99 -6.10
N TRP A 107 -34.61 -8.79 -6.62
CA TRP A 107 -35.91 -8.10 -6.61
C TRP A 107 -36.76 -8.36 -7.87
N ALA A 108 -36.23 -9.08 -8.86
CA ALA A 108 -36.92 -9.44 -10.11
C ALA A 108 -37.56 -10.85 -10.09
N LEU A 109 -37.59 -11.50 -8.92
CA LEU A 109 -38.28 -12.76 -8.61
C LEU A 109 -39.40 -12.47 -7.62
#